data_AF-A0A924XJK8-F1
#
_entry.id   AF-A0A924XJK8-F1
#
_cell.length_a   1.000
_cell.length_b   1.000
_cell.length_c   1.000
_cell.angle_alpha   90.00
_cell.angle_beta   90.00
_cell.angle_gamma   90.00
#
_symmetry.space_group_name_H-M   'P 1'
#
loop_
_entity.id
_entity.type
_entity.pdbx_description
1 polymer ?
#
loop_
_entity_poly.entity_id
_entity_poly.type
_entity_poly.pdbx_seq_one_letter_code
_entity_poly.pdbx_strand_id
1 'polypeptide(L)' 'IGYGASFHGLAALLGMLNSCASNVSVVNIDNGFGAGFVASLINRKFEADALTLENIER' A
#
# COMPACT_ATOMS: atom_id res chain seq x y z
N ILE A 1 -11.40 18.29 17.24
CA ILE A 1 -11.73 16.85 17.10
C ILE A 1 -11.64 16.54 15.61
N GLY A 2 -10.82 15.55 15.20
CA GLY A 2 -10.62 15.19 13.79
C GLY A 2 -10.77 13.68 13.57
N TYR A 3 -11.00 13.26 12.32
CA TYR A 3 -11.25 11.85 11.95
C TYR A 3 -10.14 10.85 12.32
N GLY A 4 -8.95 11.34 12.68
CA GLY A 4 -7.83 10.53 13.19
C GLY A 4 -7.62 10.53 14.70
N ALA A 5 -8.11 11.53 15.44
CA ALA A 5 -7.78 11.71 16.87
C ALA A 5 -8.79 11.05 17.83
N SER A 6 -10.02 10.80 17.36
CA SER A 6 -11.04 10.08 18.12
C SER A 6 -11.00 8.59 17.78
N PHE A 7 -11.28 7.73 18.76
CA PHE A 7 -11.35 6.27 18.59
C PHE A 7 -10.10 5.66 17.91
N HIS A 8 -8.91 6.18 18.24
CA HIS A 8 -7.62 5.65 17.77
C HIS A 8 -7.54 5.46 16.25
N GLY A 9 -8.13 6.39 15.48
CA GLY A 9 -8.05 6.37 14.01
C GLY A 9 -8.99 5.39 13.31
N LEU A 10 -9.96 4.78 14.01
CA LEU A 10 -10.91 3.82 13.42
C LEU A 10 -11.70 4.41 12.24
N ALA A 11 -12.13 5.67 12.34
CA ALA A 11 -12.83 6.34 11.24
C ALA A 11 -11.94 6.51 10.00
N ALA A 12 -10.65 6.82 10.19
CA ALA A 12 -9.68 6.89 9.09
C ALA A 12 -9.44 5.51 8.46
N LEU A 13 -9.27 4.47 9.27
CA LEU A 13 -9.06 3.09 8.78
C LEU A 13 -10.26 2.59 7.96
N LEU A 14 -11.48 2.77 8.47
CA LEU A 14 -12.71 2.35 7.77
C LEU A 14 -12.95 3.16 6.50
N GLY A 15 -12.66 4.46 6.49
CA GLY A 15 -12.73 5.28 5.28
C GLY A 15 -11.77 4.80 4.19
N MET A 16 -10.54 4.45 4.57
CA MET A 16 -9.53 3.92 3.63
C MET A 16 -9.95 2.56 3.06
N LEU A 17 -10.43 1.64 3.90
CA LEU A 17 -10.89 0.30 3.47
C LEU A 17 -12.15 0.37 2.58
N ASN A 18 -12.99 1.39 2.74
CA ASN A 18 -14.20 1.56 1.97
C ASN A 18 -14.04 2.45 0.72
N SER A 19 -12.82 2.86 0.37
CA SER A 19 -12.57 3.84 -0.71
C SER A 19 -12.85 3.32 -2.13
N CYS A 20 -12.93 2.00 -2.32
CA CYS A 20 -13.07 1.33 -3.63
C CYS A 20 -12.03 1.73 -4.69
N ALA A 21 -10.96 2.43 -4.31
CA ALA A 21 -9.93 2.88 -5.22
C ALA A 21 -9.07 1.70 -5.67
N SER A 22 -8.94 1.53 -6.99
CA SER A 22 -8.03 0.53 -7.54
C SER A 22 -6.60 0.83 -7.12
N ASN A 23 -5.85 -0.23 -6.79
CA ASN A 23 -4.44 -0.15 -6.42
C ASN A 23 -4.13 0.60 -5.11
N VAL A 24 -5.05 0.59 -4.15
CA VAL A 24 -4.77 1.03 -2.77
C VAL A 24 -4.52 -0.17 -1.87
N SER A 25 -3.42 -0.13 -1.11
CA SER A 25 -3.15 -1.07 -0.03
C SER A 25 -3.25 -0.35 1.31
N VAL A 26 -4.08 -0.86 2.21
CA VAL A 26 -4.32 -0.28 3.55
C VAL A 26 -3.70 -1.20 4.61
N VAL A 27 -2.97 -0.60 5.55
CA VAL A 27 -2.43 -1.28 6.73
C VAL A 27 -3.06 -0.70 8.00
N ASN A 28 -2.91 -1.41 9.11
CA ASN A 28 -3.36 -0.93 10.43
C ASN A 28 -2.77 0.44 10.78
N ILE A 29 -3.47 1.20 11.63
CA ILE A 29 -2.95 2.44 12.22
C ILE A 29 -1.60 2.17 12.89
N ASP A 30 -0.66 3.09 12.67
CA ASP A 30 0.74 3.02 13.12
C ASP A 30 1.56 1.81 12.62
N ASN A 31 1.05 1.00 11.67
CA ASN A 31 1.79 -0.10 11.05
C ASN A 31 2.69 0.38 9.89
N GLY A 32 3.62 1.27 10.20
CA GLY A 32 4.58 1.81 9.21
C GLY A 32 5.48 0.75 8.60
N PHE A 33 5.85 -0.29 9.36
CA PHE A 33 6.65 -1.41 8.85
C PHE A 33 5.90 -2.20 7.78
N GLY A 34 4.62 -2.55 8.02
CA GLY A 34 3.79 -3.24 7.04
C GLY A 34 3.63 -2.43 5.75
N ALA A 35 3.48 -1.10 5.86
CA ALA A 35 3.45 -0.22 4.70
C ALA A 35 4.76 -0.28 3.88
N GLY A 36 5.91 -0.17 4.55
CA GLY A 36 7.22 -0.26 3.88
C GLY A 36 7.49 -1.62 3.26
N PHE A 37 7.09 -2.70 3.94
CA PHE A 37 7.21 -4.06 3.42
C PHE A 37 6.39 -4.25 2.14
N VAL A 38 5.12 -3.85 2.14
CA VAL A 38 4.25 -3.93 0.95
C VAL A 38 4.80 -3.07 -0.19
N ALA A 39 5.27 -1.86 0.09
CA ALA A 39 5.91 -1.00 -0.91
C ALA A 39 7.13 -1.69 -1.56
N SER A 40 7.96 -2.38 -0.76
CA SER A 40 9.11 -3.11 -1.28
C SER A 40 8.71 -4.29 -2.19
N LEU A 41 7.61 -5.00 -1.88
CA LEU A 41 7.10 -6.07 -2.72
C LEU A 41 6.57 -5.54 -4.06
N ILE A 42 5.90 -4.39 -4.03
CA ILE A 42 5.43 -3.71 -5.25
C ILE A 42 6.63 -3.32 -6.13
N ASN A 43 7.65 -2.68 -5.56
CA ASN A 43 8.85 -2.29 -6.29
C ASN A 43 9.59 -3.47 -6.92
N ARG A 44 9.72 -4.58 -6.19
CA ARG A 44 10.35 -5.82 -6.72
C ARG A 44 9.57 -6.42 -7.88
N LYS A 45 8.24 -6.26 -7.90
CA LYS A 45 7.41 -6.71 -9.01
C LYS A 45 7.73 -5.95 -10.29
N PHE A 46 7.94 -4.63 -10.19
CA PHE A 46 8.38 -3.81 -11.31
C PHE A 46 9.80 -4.15 -11.78
N GLU A 47 10.71 -4.48 -10.86
CA GLU A 47 12.08 -4.91 -11.21
C GLU A 47 12.08 -6.26 -11.94
N ALA A 48 11.27 -7.22 -11.48
CA ALA A 48 11.10 -8.50 -12.16
C ALA A 48 10.50 -8.31 -13.57
N ASP A 49 9.48 -7.46 -13.71
CA ASP A 49 8.87 -7.16 -15.01
C ASP A 49 9.89 -6.50 -15.95
N ALA A 50 10.70 -5.55 -15.47
CA ALA A 50 11.77 -4.93 -16.27
C ALA A 50 12.81 -5.95 -16.76
N LEU A 51 13.25 -6.88 -15.90
CA LEU A 51 14.17 -7.95 -16.26
C LEU A 51 13.57 -8.91 -17.31
N THR A 52 12.25 -9.15 -17.27
CA THR A 52 11.61 -9.96 -18.32
C THR A 52 11.59 -9.25 -19.67
N LEU A 53 11.41 -7.93 -19.69
CA LEU A 53 11.46 -7.14 -20.93
C LEU A 53 12.87 -7.08 -21.53
N GLU A 54 13.90 -6.92 -20.71
CA GLU A 54 15.31 -6.99 -21.16
C GLU A 54 15.71 -8.36 -21.75
N ASN A 55 14.99 -9.43 -21.44
CA ASN A 55 15.20 -10.76 -22.02
C ASN A 55 14.38 -11.00 -23.30
N ILE A 56 13.40 -10.14 -23.60
CA ILE A 56 12.63 -10.19 -24.85
C ILE A 56 13.29 -9.31 -25.93
N GLU A 57 13.96 -8.22 -25.55
CA GLU A 57 14.69 -7.34 -26.47
C GLU A 57 16.10 -7.84 -26.84
N ARG A 58 16.51 -9.01 -26.38
CA ARG A 58 17.78 -9.68 -26.73
C ARG A 58 17.58 -10.89 -27.63
#